data_AF-A0A7K2MER3-F1
#
_entry.id   AF-A0A7K2MER3-F1
#
_cell.length_a   1.000
_cell.length_b   1.000
_cell.length_c   1.000
_cell.angle_alpha   90.00
_cell.angle_beta   90.00
_cell.angle_gamma   90.00
#
_symmetry.space_group_name_H-M   'P 1'
#
loop_
_entity.id
_entity.type
_entity.pdbx_description
1 polymer ?
#
loop_
_entity_poly.entity_id
_entity_poly.type
_entity_poly.pdbx_seq_one_letter_code
_entity_poly.pdbx_strand_id
1 'polypeptide(L)' 'GRPVVWGLAAAGESGVRRVLALLRDEYDHTLALCGGRRNADLTRDMVVRRGEPRW' A
#
# COMPACT_ATOMS: atom_id res chain seq x y z
N GLY A 1 5.06 8.41 6.36
CA GLY A 1 5.88 9.61 6.14
C GLY A 1 7.35 9.30 5.87
N ARG A 2 8.02 8.56 6.75
CA ARG A 2 9.48 8.33 6.71
C ARG A 2 10.04 7.81 5.36
N PRO A 3 9.40 6.86 4.64
CA PRO A 3 9.93 6.40 3.35
C PRO A 3 10.11 7.51 2.32
N VAL A 4 9.22 8.52 2.31
CA VAL A 4 9.33 9.69 1.43
C VAL A 4 10.55 10.53 1.80
N VAL A 5 10.80 10.75 3.09
CA VAL A 5 11.98 11.48 3.58
C VAL A 5 13.27 10.76 3.24
N TRP A 6 13.29 9.42 3.32
CA TRP A 6 14.44 8.63 2.91
C TRP A 6 14.68 8.68 1.41
N GLY A 7 13.63 8.60 0.60
CA GLY A 7 13.73 8.79 -0.85
C GLY A 7 14.28 10.17 -1.22
N LEU A 8 13.82 11.21 -0.51
CA LEU A 8 14.33 12.58 -0.66
C LEU A 8 15.83 12.65 -0.33
N ALA A 9 16.26 12.07 0.79
CA ALA A 9 17.66 12.07 1.20
C ALA A 9 18.55 11.27 0.22
N ALA A 10 18.02 10.18 -0.37
CA ALA A 10 18.78 9.30 -1.25
C ALA A 10 18.93 9.85 -2.69
N ALA A 11 17.88 10.46 -3.25
CA ALA A 11 17.88 10.88 -4.66
C ALA A 11 17.00 12.10 -4.94
N GLY A 12 16.77 12.95 -3.94
CA GLY A 12 15.95 14.16 -4.09
C GLY A 12 14.52 13.84 -4.53
N GLU A 13 13.97 14.71 -5.39
CA GLU A 13 12.63 14.52 -5.96
C GLU A 13 12.46 13.18 -6.67
N SER A 14 13.49 12.70 -7.37
CA SER A 14 13.43 11.43 -8.10
C SER A 14 13.22 10.24 -7.15
N GLY A 15 13.86 10.27 -5.98
CA GLY A 15 13.68 9.24 -4.94
C GLY A 15 12.30 9.30 -4.31
N VAL A 16 11.76 10.50 -4.06
CA VAL A 16 10.37 10.67 -3.61
C VAL A 16 9.39 10.09 -4.64
N ARG A 17 9.56 10.44 -5.91
CA ARG A 17 8.69 9.96 -7.00
C ARG A 17 8.74 8.44 -7.10
N ARG A 18 9.92 7.83 -6.96
CA ARG A 18 10.08 6.37 -6.97
C ARG A 18 9.37 5.70 -5.81
N VAL A 19 9.50 6.23 -4.58
CA VAL A 19 8.79 5.68 -3.41
C VAL A 19 7.28 5.72 -3.60
N LEU A 20 6.74 6.85 -4.09
CA LEU A 20 5.31 6.98 -4.32
C LEU A 20 4.80 6.08 -5.47
N ALA A 21 5.61 5.90 -6.52
CA ALA A 21 5.28 4.97 -7.61
C ALA A 21 5.21 3.52 -7.09
N LEU A 22 6.24 3.07 -6.36
CA LEU A 22 6.26 1.73 -5.77
C LEU A 22 5.06 1.49 -4.84
N LEU A 23 4.72 2.46 -3.99
CA LEU A 23 3.55 2.33 -3.12
C LEU A 23 2.25 2.20 -3.90
N ARG A 24 2.10 2.89 -5.03
CA ARG A 24 0.92 2.78 -5.90
C ARG A 24 0.88 1.44 -6.63
N ASP A 25 2.01 1.01 -7.19
CA ASP A 25 2.09 -0.25 -7.93
C ASP A 25 1.78 -1.46 -7.00
N GLU A 26 2.34 -1.47 -5.79
CA GLU A 26 2.07 -2.50 -4.78
C GLU A 26 0.62 -2.46 -4.27
N TYR A 27 0.04 -1.26 -4.15
CA TYR A 27 -1.37 -1.10 -3.79
C TYR A 27 -2.29 -1.68 -4.87
N ASP A 28 -2.04 -1.34 -6.14
CA ASP A 28 -2.83 -1.83 -7.27
C ASP A 28 -2.69 -3.35 -7.41
N HIS A 29 -1.49 -3.89 -7.20
CA HIS A 29 -1.24 -5.33 -7.17
C HIS A 29 -2.02 -6.03 -6.05
N THR A 30 -1.99 -5.45 -4.83
CA THR A 30 -2.71 -5.98 -3.67
C THR A 30 -4.23 -5.94 -3.88
N LEU A 31 -4.76 -4.83 -4.43
CA LEU A 31 -6.17 -4.72 -4.78
C LEU A 31 -6.60 -5.84 -5.73
N ALA A 32 -5.82 -6.10 -6.78
CA ALA A 32 -6.11 -7.15 -7.74
C ALA A 32 -6.13 -8.54 -7.07
N LEU A 33 -5.20 -8.81 -6.15
CA LEU A 33 -5.19 -10.06 -5.37
C LEU A 33 -6.39 -10.18 -4.42
N CYS A 34 -6.88 -9.06 -3.90
CA CYS A 34 -8.11 -8.99 -3.10
C CYS A 34 -9.40 -9.02 -3.94
N GLY A 35 -9.30 -9.11 -5.28
CA GLY A 35 -10.45 -9.12 -6.18
C GLY A 35 -11.08 -7.74 -6.42
N GLY A 36 -10.40 -6.66 -6.02
CA GLY A 36 -10.84 -5.27 -6.21
C GLY A 36 -10.08 -4.55 -7.33
N ARG A 37 -10.58 -3.37 -7.71
CA ARG A 37 -9.96 -2.47 -8.70
C ARG A 37 -9.95 -1.00 -8.25
N ARG A 38 -10.66 -0.67 -7.18
CA ARG A 38 -10.76 0.69 -6.63
C ARG A 38 -10.96 0.63 -5.12
N ASN A 39 -10.73 1.76 -4.47
CA ASN A 39 -10.86 1.90 -3.01
C ASN A 39 -12.23 1.44 -2.48
N ALA A 40 -13.30 1.67 -3.25
CA ALA A 40 -14.67 1.30 -2.88
C ALA A 40 -14.89 -0.22 -2.82
N ASP A 41 -13.98 -1.02 -3.38
CA ASP A 41 -14.07 -2.48 -3.35
C ASP A 41 -13.44 -3.05 -2.06
N LEU A 42 -12.69 -2.24 -1.28
CA LEU A 42 -12.11 -2.67 -0.01
C LEU A 42 -13.15 -2.62 1.11
N THR A 43 -13.40 -3.78 1.71
CA THR A 43 -14.38 -3.94 2.78
C THR A 43 -13.74 -4.53 4.05
N ARG A 44 -14.40 -4.36 5.20
CA ARG A 44 -13.87 -4.79 6.51
C ARG A 44 -13.69 -6.32 6.60
N ASP A 45 -14.48 -7.10 5.87
CA ASP A 45 -14.43 -8.56 5.85
C ASP A 45 -13.20 -9.12 5.13
N MET A 46 -12.47 -8.31 4.37
CA MET A 46 -11.20 -8.69 3.73
C MET A 46 -10.02 -8.80 4.70
N VAL A 47 -10.18 -8.34 5.94
CA VAL A 47 -9.14 -8.38 6.97
C VAL A 47 -9.64 -9.05 8.24
N VAL A 48 -8.73 -9.70 8.94
CA VAL A 48 -8.97 -10.29 10.26
C VAL A 48 -7.97 -9.70 11.25
N ARG A 49 -8.37 -9.51 12.51
CA ARG A 49 -7.40 -9.15 13.54
C ARG A 49 -6.50 -10.36 13.78
N ARG A 50 -5.19 -10.13 13.64
CA ARG A 50 -4.20 -11.13 13.97
C ARG A 50 -4.28 -11.46 15.47
N GLY A 51 -4.55 -12.73 15.79
CA GLY A 51 -4.64 -13.22 17.17
C GLY A 51 -6.04 -13.25 17.78
N GLU A 52 -7.07 -12.82 17.03
CA GLU A 52 -8.46 -12.93 17.47
C GLU A 52 -9.11 -14.14 16.76
N PRO A 53 -9.58 -15.17 17.50
CA PRO A 53 -10.20 -16.32 16.86
C PRO A 53 -11.51 -15.90 16.19
N ARG A 54 -11.71 -16.32 14.94
CA ARG A 54 -13.03 -16.28 14.28
C ARG A 54 -13.72 -17.62 14.51
N TRP A 55 -14.20 -17.83 15.73
CA TRP A 55 -15.17 -18.87 16.07
C TRP A 55 -15.89 -18.46 17.35
#